data_AF-A0A820LBE9-F1
#
_entry.id   AF-A0A820LBE9-F1
#
_cell.length_a   1.000
_cell.length_b   1.000
_cell.length_c   1.000
_cell.angle_alpha   90.00
_cell.angle_beta   90.00
_cell.angle_gamma   90.00
#
_symmetry.space_group_name_H-M   'P 1'
#
loop_
_entity.id
_entity.type
_entity.pdbx_description
1 polymer ?
#
loop_
_entity_poly.entity_id
_entity_poly.type
_entity_poly.pdbx_seq_one_letter_code
_entity_poly.pdbx_strand_id
1 'polypeptide(L)'
;EILSSSTRGKTEKEDEIRRLKDDLQLKIRNDEQTLKTQLMHDHNVRRLQLKRRKLLLLHVLEQKLFEEKCTKNMDTIIQRHALLKKHHEQTKELEHKQLANLHKMRNEFTAKQHQTEIANFNEYSNRRQKELAKRHALSQKQFPKNIKLKQADIKRQHKEAYNTQTRQYKALKEKTRLDYLYASTNSSREELDLKLKTLKDEQRRKFDLLYQRYEETIQKMLDQQNFKLNSDQERERSSLKTILDDDQRNLLYLQEESRHRMEQQHLDERKQLERNIEERLIELNKQMEQELSAYNEDRTRQFTLLLEKQRRELSQIDCEITNLGINVADLAESMQDIHFFTAFPNVNTSSNNSNNNNNNNNRTSMISLHRSYSSNSFVSNNGNGTTTNHK
;
A
#
# COMPACT_ATOMS: atom_id res chain seq x y z
N GLU A 1 108.73 70.87 -66.34
CA GLU A 1 108.16 69.67 -65.67
C GLU A 1 108.15 69.69 -64.13
N ILE A 2 108.21 70.85 -63.43
CA ILE A 2 108.23 70.85 -61.94
C ILE A 2 107.07 71.66 -61.29
N LEU A 3 106.11 72.16 -62.08
CA LEU A 3 104.94 72.90 -61.56
C LEU A 3 103.62 72.08 -61.58
N SER A 4 103.64 70.83 -62.03
CA SER A 4 102.48 69.92 -62.06
C SER A 4 102.38 68.98 -60.85
N SER A 5 103.34 69.01 -59.92
CA SER A 5 103.41 68.11 -58.76
C SER A 5 102.91 68.72 -57.44
N SER A 6 102.78 70.05 -57.32
CA SER A 6 102.35 70.72 -56.07
C SER A 6 100.83 70.97 -55.99
N THR A 7 100.14 71.14 -57.11
CA THR A 7 98.67 71.22 -57.18
C THR A 7 98.01 69.83 -57.14
N ARG A 8 98.72 68.81 -57.65
CA ARG A 8 98.28 67.40 -57.66
C ARG A 8 98.05 66.81 -56.26
N GLY A 9 98.92 67.15 -55.29
CA GLY A 9 98.74 66.73 -53.89
C GLY A 9 97.66 67.50 -53.10
N LYS A 10 97.19 68.66 -53.60
CA LYS A 10 96.03 69.37 -53.04
C LYS A 10 94.72 68.82 -53.60
N THR A 11 94.66 68.56 -54.91
CA THR A 11 93.50 67.95 -55.56
C THR A 11 93.30 66.50 -55.13
N GLU A 12 94.37 65.71 -54.94
CA GLU A 12 94.27 64.33 -54.44
C GLU A 12 93.74 64.29 -53.00
N LYS A 13 94.15 65.25 -52.14
CA LYS A 13 93.60 65.40 -50.78
C LYS A 13 92.15 65.90 -50.78
N GLU A 14 91.79 66.80 -51.68
CA GLU A 14 90.40 67.27 -51.85
C GLU A 14 89.48 66.16 -52.38
N ASP A 15 89.97 65.32 -53.29
CA ASP A 15 89.27 64.12 -53.78
C ASP A 15 89.17 63.03 -52.71
N GLU A 16 90.20 62.85 -51.88
CA GLU A 16 90.17 61.95 -50.72
C GLU A 16 89.18 62.44 -49.66
N ILE A 17 89.13 63.74 -49.37
CA ILE A 17 88.11 64.35 -48.51
C ILE A 17 86.71 64.19 -49.10
N ARG A 18 86.54 64.32 -50.43
CA ARG A 18 85.27 64.05 -51.12
C ARG A 18 84.83 62.60 -50.99
N ARG A 19 85.73 61.64 -51.22
CA ARG A 19 85.46 60.21 -51.05
C ARG A 19 85.08 59.88 -49.62
N LEU A 20 85.84 60.37 -48.63
CA LEU A 20 85.53 60.18 -47.21
C LEU A 20 84.16 60.79 -46.83
N LYS A 21 83.82 61.95 -47.40
CA LYS A 21 82.51 62.59 -47.21
C LYS A 21 81.38 61.75 -47.83
N ASP A 22 81.57 61.23 -49.04
CA ASP A 22 80.58 60.40 -49.73
C ASP A 22 80.41 59.04 -49.03
N ASP A 23 81.49 58.44 -48.52
CA ASP A 23 81.46 57.23 -47.69
C ASP A 23 80.75 57.46 -46.36
N LEU A 24 80.98 58.60 -45.71
CA LEU A 24 80.25 58.99 -44.50
C LEU A 24 78.76 59.23 -44.78
N GLN A 25 78.41 59.85 -45.91
CA GLN A 25 77.01 60.03 -46.32
C GLN A 25 76.32 58.71 -46.67
N LEU A 26 77.04 57.79 -47.32
CA LEU A 26 76.56 56.44 -47.60
C LEU A 26 76.35 55.66 -46.30
N LYS A 27 77.28 55.78 -45.34
CA LYS A 27 77.16 55.18 -44.02
C LYS A 27 75.97 55.73 -43.25
N ILE A 28 75.79 57.05 -43.18
CA ILE A 28 74.62 57.69 -42.55
C ILE A 28 73.33 57.17 -43.19
N ARG A 29 73.24 57.11 -44.52
CA ARG A 29 72.07 56.60 -45.24
C ARG A 29 71.79 55.12 -44.94
N ASN A 30 72.83 54.29 -44.87
CA ASN A 30 72.73 52.88 -44.53
C ASN A 30 72.31 52.67 -43.05
N ASP A 31 72.87 53.45 -42.14
CA ASP A 31 72.52 53.44 -40.71
C ASP A 31 71.07 53.91 -40.50
N GLU A 32 70.64 54.97 -41.20
CA GLU A 32 69.24 55.44 -41.22
C GLU A 32 68.28 54.39 -41.78
N GLN A 33 68.67 53.72 -42.88
CA GLN A 33 67.88 52.65 -43.48
C GLN A 33 67.77 51.43 -42.54
N THR A 34 68.87 51.05 -41.89
CA THR A 34 68.91 49.95 -40.92
C THR A 34 68.05 50.26 -39.70
N LEU A 35 68.20 51.46 -39.12
CA LEU A 35 67.37 51.91 -38.00
C LEU A 35 65.89 51.94 -38.37
N LYS A 36 65.54 52.40 -39.58
CA LYS A 36 64.16 52.38 -40.07
C LYS A 36 63.61 50.95 -40.20
N THR A 37 64.40 50.02 -40.73
CA THR A 37 63.99 48.60 -40.80
C THR A 37 63.83 47.98 -39.42
N GLN A 38 64.69 48.32 -38.47
CA GLN A 38 64.62 47.85 -37.08
C GLN A 38 63.36 48.39 -36.38
N LEU A 39 63.10 49.70 -36.46
CA LEU A 39 61.90 50.31 -35.88
C LEU A 39 60.61 49.74 -36.47
N MET A 40 60.59 49.47 -37.78
CA MET A 40 59.45 48.82 -38.44
C MET A 40 59.27 47.37 -37.97
N HIS A 41 60.36 46.63 -37.80
CA HIS A 41 60.34 45.28 -37.25
C HIS A 41 59.79 45.29 -35.81
N ASP A 42 60.34 46.12 -34.92
CA ASP A 42 59.93 46.25 -33.51
C ASP A 42 58.46 46.64 -33.38
N HIS A 43 57.99 47.59 -34.21
CA HIS A 43 56.58 47.98 -34.25
C HIS A 43 55.68 46.79 -34.66
N ASN A 44 56.08 46.02 -35.67
CA ASN A 44 55.32 44.84 -36.12
C ASN A 44 55.29 43.74 -35.05
N VAL A 45 56.41 43.50 -34.37
CA VAL A 45 56.49 42.59 -33.21
C VAL A 45 55.50 43.02 -32.14
N ARG A 46 55.55 44.29 -31.73
CA ARG A 46 54.68 44.83 -30.68
C ARG A 46 53.20 44.75 -31.06
N ARG A 47 52.87 45.02 -32.33
CA ARG A 47 51.51 44.89 -32.86
C ARG A 47 50.99 43.45 -32.75
N LEU A 48 51.80 42.46 -33.15
CA LEU A 48 51.41 41.03 -33.06
C LEU A 48 51.32 40.55 -31.61
N GLN A 49 52.24 40.98 -30.72
CA GLN A 49 52.16 40.71 -29.27
C GLN A 49 50.82 41.19 -28.69
N LEU A 50 50.42 42.42 -28.99
CA LEU A 50 49.15 42.99 -28.51
C LEU A 50 47.94 42.25 -29.11
N LYS A 51 48.00 41.89 -30.40
CA LYS A 51 46.96 41.10 -31.08
C LYS A 51 46.80 39.73 -30.41
N ARG A 52 47.89 39.01 -30.17
CA ARG A 52 47.90 37.72 -29.46
C ARG A 52 47.39 37.85 -28.02
N ARG A 53 47.82 38.89 -27.28
CA ARG A 53 47.39 39.16 -25.90
C ARG A 53 45.88 39.40 -25.82
N LYS A 54 45.36 40.23 -26.73
CA LYS A 54 43.92 40.50 -26.82
C LYS A 54 43.15 39.23 -27.16
N LEU A 55 43.65 38.41 -28.09
CA LEU A 55 43.00 37.16 -28.47
C LEU A 55 42.91 36.18 -27.30
N LEU A 56 44.01 35.97 -26.57
CA LEU A 56 44.03 35.11 -25.38
C LEU A 56 43.04 35.59 -24.30
N LEU A 57 42.95 36.90 -24.07
CA LEU A 57 41.97 37.46 -23.13
C LEU A 57 40.53 37.19 -23.61
N LEU A 58 40.24 37.34 -24.90
CA LEU A 58 38.94 37.01 -25.48
C LEU A 58 38.62 35.52 -25.31
N HIS A 59 39.59 34.62 -25.55
CA HIS A 59 39.42 33.18 -25.36
C HIS A 59 39.02 32.81 -23.93
N VAL A 60 39.66 33.43 -22.93
CA VAL A 60 39.31 33.24 -21.52
C VAL A 60 37.89 33.71 -21.22
N LEU A 61 37.49 34.88 -21.75
CA LEU A 61 36.12 35.38 -21.56
C LEU A 61 35.08 34.51 -22.27
N GLU A 62 35.37 34.01 -23.46
CA GLU A 62 34.51 33.07 -24.19
C GLU A 62 34.32 31.76 -23.41
N GLN A 63 35.39 31.20 -22.83
CA GLN A 63 35.32 29.99 -21.99
C GLN A 63 34.46 30.24 -20.74
N LYS A 64 34.64 31.37 -20.04
CA LYS A 64 33.82 31.73 -18.86
C LYS A 64 32.34 31.87 -19.22
N LEU A 65 32.02 32.55 -20.32
CA LEU A 65 30.65 32.69 -20.78
C LEU A 65 30.03 31.34 -21.16
N PHE A 66 30.82 30.47 -21.80
CA PHE A 66 30.40 29.11 -22.12
C PHE A 66 30.09 28.30 -20.84
N GLU A 67 30.98 28.32 -19.85
CA GLU A 67 30.79 27.67 -18.55
C GLU A 67 29.54 28.17 -17.81
N GLU A 68 29.35 29.49 -17.76
CA GLU A 68 28.19 30.10 -17.10
C GLU A 68 26.88 29.68 -17.79
N LYS A 69 26.84 29.70 -19.12
CA LYS A 69 25.68 29.23 -19.90
C LYS A 69 25.41 27.76 -19.63
N CYS A 70 26.45 26.93 -19.60
CA CYS A 70 26.31 25.51 -19.34
C CYS A 70 25.81 25.21 -17.92
N THR A 71 26.27 25.98 -16.93
CA THR A 71 25.81 25.88 -15.54
C THR A 71 24.32 26.23 -15.43
N LYS A 72 23.89 27.36 -16.00
CA LYS A 72 22.47 27.79 -15.97
C LYS A 72 21.54 26.77 -16.64
N ASN A 73 21.97 26.21 -17.75
CA ASN A 73 21.21 25.17 -18.44
C ASN A 73 21.15 23.86 -17.61
N MET A 74 22.25 23.46 -16.98
CA MET A 74 22.27 22.31 -16.06
C MET A 74 21.32 22.52 -14.88
N ASP A 75 21.36 23.69 -14.25
CA ASP A 75 20.46 24.05 -13.14
C ASP A 75 18.99 23.95 -13.56
N THR A 76 18.67 24.39 -14.79
CA THR A 76 17.32 24.30 -15.34
C THR A 76 16.87 22.84 -15.52
N ILE A 77 17.74 21.96 -16.02
CA ILE A 77 17.45 20.52 -16.15
C ILE A 77 17.19 19.91 -14.76
N ILE A 78 18.06 20.17 -13.79
CA ILE A 78 17.94 19.67 -12.42
C ILE A 78 16.63 20.15 -11.76
N GLN A 79 16.26 21.42 -11.96
CA GLN A 79 15.00 21.96 -11.44
C GLN A 79 13.77 21.28 -12.07
N ARG A 80 13.79 21.01 -13.38
CA ARG A 80 12.71 20.28 -14.05
C ARG A 80 12.61 18.84 -13.54
N HIS A 81 13.75 18.16 -13.36
CA HIS A 81 13.82 16.82 -12.78
C HIS A 81 13.26 16.78 -11.35
N ALA A 82 13.59 17.78 -10.53
CA ALA A 82 13.04 17.91 -9.17
C ALA A 82 11.51 18.09 -9.19
N LEU A 83 10.98 18.86 -10.13
CA LEU A 83 9.53 19.02 -10.31
C LEU A 83 8.85 17.72 -10.73
N LEU A 84 9.44 16.97 -11.67
CA LEU A 84 8.92 15.66 -12.09
C LEU A 84 8.88 14.67 -10.93
N LYS A 85 9.94 14.60 -10.11
CA LYS A 85 9.95 13.75 -8.90
C LYS A 85 8.86 14.15 -7.90
N LYS A 86 8.64 15.46 -7.72
CA LYS A 86 7.56 15.96 -6.87
C LYS A 86 6.17 15.55 -7.40
N HIS A 87 5.94 15.67 -8.71
CA HIS A 87 4.69 15.24 -9.33
C HIS A 87 4.49 13.72 -9.24
N HIS A 88 5.56 12.94 -9.39
CA HIS A 88 5.51 11.50 -9.17
C HIS A 88 5.05 11.17 -7.74
N GLU A 89 5.63 11.79 -6.71
CA GLU A 89 5.23 11.53 -5.32
C GLU A 89 3.76 11.95 -5.06
N GLN A 90 3.34 13.10 -5.58
CA GLN A 90 1.94 13.55 -5.47
C GLN A 90 0.96 12.56 -6.13
N THR A 91 1.33 12.03 -7.29
CA THR A 91 0.51 11.06 -8.03
C THR A 91 0.42 9.75 -7.27
N LYS A 92 1.56 9.22 -6.80
CA LYS A 92 1.65 8.04 -5.93
C LYS A 92 0.76 8.17 -4.70
N GLU A 93 0.82 9.31 -3.99
CA GLU A 93 -0.05 9.55 -2.83
C GLU A 93 -1.54 9.51 -3.18
N LEU A 94 -1.94 10.10 -4.30
CA LEU A 94 -3.34 10.11 -4.75
C LEU A 94 -3.82 8.70 -5.10
N GLU A 95 -2.99 7.91 -5.77
CA GLU A 95 -3.31 6.53 -6.13
C GLU A 95 -3.45 5.64 -4.88
N HIS A 96 -2.55 5.77 -3.90
CA HIS A 96 -2.70 5.08 -2.62
C HIS A 96 -3.99 5.48 -1.91
N LYS A 97 -4.32 6.78 -1.86
CA LYS A 97 -5.57 7.28 -1.26
C LYS A 97 -6.79 6.72 -1.99
N GLN A 98 -6.77 6.70 -3.32
CA GLN A 98 -7.86 6.14 -4.13
C GLN A 98 -8.05 4.66 -3.86
N LEU A 99 -6.97 3.87 -3.88
CA LEU A 99 -7.04 2.43 -3.62
C LEU A 99 -7.53 2.14 -2.19
N ALA A 100 -7.02 2.88 -1.20
CA ALA A 100 -7.44 2.75 0.19
C ALA A 100 -8.94 3.07 0.37
N ASN A 101 -9.44 4.11 -0.30
CA ASN A 101 -10.85 4.47 -0.29
C ASN A 101 -11.72 3.38 -0.94
N LEU A 102 -11.29 2.80 -2.06
CA LEU A 102 -11.98 1.68 -2.70
C LEU A 102 -12.05 0.46 -1.79
N HIS A 103 -10.93 0.08 -1.15
CA HIS A 103 -10.86 -1.02 -0.18
C HIS A 103 -11.79 -0.77 1.01
N LYS A 104 -11.80 0.46 1.54
CA LYS A 104 -12.68 0.88 2.63
C LYS A 104 -14.15 0.71 2.24
N MET A 105 -14.56 1.22 1.08
CA MET A 105 -15.95 1.11 0.61
C MET A 105 -16.37 -0.35 0.40
N ARG A 106 -15.49 -1.20 -0.15
CA ARG A 106 -15.74 -2.65 -0.31
C ARG A 106 -15.89 -3.34 1.05
N ASN A 107 -15.00 -3.07 1.99
CA ASN A 107 -15.07 -3.60 3.36
C ASN A 107 -16.38 -3.20 4.06
N GLU A 108 -16.77 -1.92 3.95
CA GLU A 108 -18.02 -1.41 4.54
C GLU A 108 -19.26 -2.07 3.92
N PHE A 109 -19.25 -2.26 2.60
CA PHE A 109 -20.33 -2.93 1.90
C PHE A 109 -20.47 -4.39 2.36
N THR A 110 -19.38 -5.14 2.37
CA THR A 110 -19.39 -6.54 2.83
C THR A 110 -19.72 -6.68 4.31
N ALA A 111 -19.25 -5.76 5.17
CA ALA A 111 -19.64 -5.75 6.57
C ALA A 111 -21.16 -5.55 6.74
N LYS A 112 -21.76 -4.62 5.97
CA LYS A 112 -23.23 -4.44 5.95
C LYS A 112 -23.96 -5.67 5.42
N GLN A 113 -23.43 -6.30 4.39
CA GLN A 113 -23.97 -7.55 3.84
C GLN A 113 -23.97 -8.64 4.92
N HIS A 114 -22.81 -8.91 5.54
CA HIS A 114 -22.68 -9.94 6.58
C HIS A 114 -23.59 -9.66 7.79
N GLN A 115 -23.72 -8.40 8.18
CA GLN A 115 -24.65 -7.98 9.24
C GLN A 115 -26.10 -8.30 8.88
N THR A 116 -26.49 -8.07 7.62
CA THR A 116 -27.84 -8.35 7.12
C THR A 116 -28.11 -9.86 7.06
N GLU A 117 -27.13 -10.65 6.62
CA GLU A 117 -27.22 -12.11 6.58
C GLU A 117 -27.41 -12.70 8.00
N ILE A 118 -26.66 -12.20 8.99
CA ILE A 118 -26.81 -12.60 10.40
C ILE A 118 -28.19 -12.21 10.93
N ALA A 119 -28.66 -10.99 10.64
CA ALA A 119 -30.00 -10.55 11.06
C ALA A 119 -31.11 -11.44 10.47
N ASN A 120 -31.01 -11.76 9.19
CA ASN A 120 -31.96 -12.64 8.50
C ASN A 120 -31.91 -14.07 9.07
N PHE A 121 -30.72 -14.61 9.33
CA PHE A 121 -30.56 -15.91 9.99
C PHE A 121 -31.21 -15.93 11.37
N ASN A 122 -31.01 -14.89 12.19
CA ASN A 122 -31.62 -14.79 13.51
C ASN A 122 -33.15 -14.74 13.43
N GLU A 123 -33.70 -14.00 12.46
CA GLU A 123 -35.15 -13.97 12.23
C GLU A 123 -35.68 -15.35 11.82
N TYR A 124 -35.02 -16.02 10.86
CA TYR A 124 -35.34 -17.37 10.43
C TYR A 124 -35.31 -18.36 11.60
N SER A 125 -34.22 -18.39 12.36
CA SER A 125 -34.02 -19.27 13.52
C SER A 125 -35.13 -19.06 14.57
N ASN A 126 -35.42 -17.82 14.93
CA ASN A 126 -36.50 -17.47 15.85
C ASN A 126 -37.87 -17.91 15.34
N ARG A 127 -38.14 -17.74 14.04
CA ARG A 127 -39.40 -18.19 13.43
C ARG A 127 -39.54 -19.71 13.52
N ARG A 128 -38.50 -20.47 13.19
CA ARG A 128 -38.50 -21.95 13.26
C ARG A 128 -38.71 -22.45 14.68
N GLN A 129 -38.06 -21.82 15.66
CA GLN A 129 -38.26 -22.15 17.08
C GLN A 129 -39.70 -21.87 17.54
N LYS A 130 -40.29 -20.73 17.13
CA LYS A 130 -41.69 -20.38 17.44
C LYS A 130 -42.68 -21.35 16.78
N GLU A 131 -42.46 -21.74 15.54
CA GLU A 131 -43.27 -22.74 14.84
C GLU A 131 -43.27 -24.08 15.58
N LEU A 132 -42.09 -24.55 16.01
CA LEU A 132 -41.95 -25.78 16.79
C LEU A 132 -42.66 -25.67 18.15
N ALA A 133 -42.46 -24.57 18.86
CA ALA A 133 -43.13 -24.31 20.15
C ALA A 133 -44.66 -24.29 19.99
N LYS A 134 -45.18 -23.66 18.93
CA LYS A 134 -46.62 -23.65 18.62
C LYS A 134 -47.14 -25.08 18.37
N ARG A 135 -46.40 -25.90 17.61
CA ARG A 135 -46.74 -27.31 17.39
C ARG A 135 -46.78 -28.11 18.69
N HIS A 136 -45.79 -27.92 19.56
CA HIS A 136 -45.73 -28.57 20.87
C HIS A 136 -46.88 -28.17 21.78
N ALA A 137 -47.20 -26.87 21.84
CA ALA A 137 -48.33 -26.36 22.61
C ALA A 137 -49.67 -26.92 22.11
N LEU A 138 -49.86 -27.05 20.79
CA LEU A 138 -51.06 -27.68 20.22
C LEU A 138 -51.16 -29.17 20.58
N SER A 139 -50.05 -29.91 20.51
CA SER A 139 -50.01 -31.32 20.92
C SER A 139 -50.34 -31.48 22.41
N GLN A 140 -49.77 -30.64 23.28
CA GLN A 140 -50.09 -30.61 24.70
C GLN A 140 -51.57 -30.29 24.97
N LYS A 141 -52.18 -29.37 24.21
CA LYS A 141 -53.62 -29.08 24.31
C LYS A 141 -54.50 -30.27 23.88
N GLN A 142 -54.05 -31.07 22.91
CA GLN A 142 -54.78 -32.26 22.46
C GLN A 142 -54.56 -33.47 23.38
N PHE A 143 -53.45 -33.51 24.13
CA PHE A 143 -53.05 -34.64 24.95
C PHE A 143 -54.15 -35.12 25.93
N PRO A 144 -54.82 -34.25 26.74
CA PRO A 144 -55.88 -34.70 27.64
C PRO A 144 -57.08 -35.35 26.92
N LYS A 145 -57.39 -34.91 25.69
CA LYS A 145 -58.48 -35.49 24.89
C LYS A 145 -58.13 -36.92 24.47
N ASN A 146 -56.91 -37.13 24.00
CA ASN A 146 -56.41 -38.45 23.60
C ASN A 146 -56.31 -39.42 24.79
N ILE A 147 -55.90 -38.91 25.97
CA ILE A 147 -55.88 -39.68 27.22
C ILE A 147 -57.29 -40.10 27.64
N LYS A 148 -58.26 -39.18 27.62
CA LYS A 148 -59.66 -39.49 28.00
C LYS A 148 -60.25 -40.60 27.14
N LEU A 149 -59.95 -40.62 25.84
CA LEU A 149 -60.40 -41.68 24.94
C LEU A 149 -59.83 -43.05 25.35
N LYS A 150 -58.51 -43.13 25.59
CA LYS A 150 -57.85 -44.36 26.05
C LYS A 150 -58.34 -44.81 27.44
N GLN A 151 -58.57 -43.88 28.35
CA GLN A 151 -59.15 -44.18 29.66
C GLN A 151 -60.57 -44.76 29.55
N ALA A 152 -61.38 -44.27 28.60
CA ALA A 152 -62.73 -44.79 28.38
C ALA A 152 -62.70 -46.26 27.89
N ASP A 153 -61.75 -46.62 27.03
CA ASP A 153 -61.56 -48.00 26.59
C ASP A 153 -61.13 -48.93 27.74
N ILE A 154 -60.16 -48.50 28.56
CA ILE A 154 -59.72 -49.26 29.75
C ILE A 154 -60.88 -49.43 30.74
N LYS A 155 -61.68 -48.38 30.97
CA LYS A 155 -62.90 -48.44 31.79
C LYS A 155 -63.92 -49.44 31.26
N ARG A 156 -64.13 -49.49 29.94
CA ARG A 156 -65.02 -50.46 29.30
C ARG A 156 -64.53 -51.89 29.55
N GLN A 157 -63.24 -52.15 29.32
CA GLN A 157 -62.64 -53.47 29.57
C GLN A 157 -62.77 -53.89 31.04
N HIS A 158 -62.51 -52.98 31.99
CA HIS A 158 -62.69 -53.25 33.43
C HIS A 158 -64.15 -53.58 33.76
N LYS A 159 -65.11 -52.82 33.21
CA LYS A 159 -66.54 -53.07 33.41
C LYS A 159 -66.97 -54.44 32.87
N GLU A 160 -66.48 -54.83 31.71
CA GLU A 160 -66.73 -56.16 31.12
C GLU A 160 -66.17 -57.29 31.98
N ALA A 161 -64.95 -57.14 32.49
CA ALA A 161 -64.33 -58.08 33.43
C ALA A 161 -65.10 -58.16 34.75
N TYR A 162 -65.54 -57.02 35.29
CA TYR A 162 -66.33 -56.93 36.52
C TYR A 162 -67.67 -57.65 36.38
N ASN A 163 -68.39 -57.41 35.29
CA ASN A 163 -69.67 -58.06 34.99
C ASN A 163 -69.50 -59.58 34.81
N THR A 164 -68.40 -60.01 34.21
CA THR A 164 -68.07 -61.42 34.04
C THR A 164 -67.80 -62.08 35.39
N GLN A 165 -66.99 -61.48 36.27
CA GLN A 165 -66.79 -61.98 37.63
C GLN A 165 -68.09 -62.02 38.45
N THR A 166 -68.95 -61.01 38.29
CA THR A 166 -70.26 -60.97 38.94
C THR A 166 -71.13 -62.17 38.52
N ARG A 167 -71.19 -62.47 37.22
CA ARG A 167 -71.93 -63.63 36.69
C ARG A 167 -71.33 -64.95 37.16
N GLN A 168 -70.01 -65.08 37.14
CA GLN A 168 -69.31 -66.28 37.63
C GLN A 168 -69.57 -66.55 39.10
N TYR A 169 -69.49 -65.53 39.96
CA TYR A 169 -69.83 -65.68 41.38
C TYR A 169 -71.29 -66.12 41.60
N LYS A 170 -72.24 -65.51 40.90
CA LYS A 170 -73.66 -65.90 41.00
C LYS A 170 -73.85 -67.37 40.59
N ALA A 171 -73.24 -67.81 39.49
CA ALA A 171 -73.29 -69.18 39.02
C ALA A 171 -72.64 -70.17 40.02
N LEU A 172 -71.46 -69.83 40.56
CA LEU A 172 -70.78 -70.65 41.56
C LEU A 172 -71.57 -70.75 42.86
N LYS A 173 -72.12 -69.63 43.34
CA LYS A 173 -72.97 -69.58 44.53
C LYS A 173 -74.22 -70.44 44.37
N GLU A 174 -74.85 -70.38 43.21
CA GLU A 174 -76.03 -71.19 42.90
C GLU A 174 -75.68 -72.67 42.79
N LYS A 175 -74.59 -73.01 42.09
CA LYS A 175 -74.07 -74.37 42.02
C LYS A 175 -73.80 -74.94 43.43
N THR A 176 -73.12 -74.20 44.30
CA THR A 176 -72.84 -74.66 45.68
C THR A 176 -74.12 -74.91 46.49
N ARG A 177 -75.20 -74.15 46.24
CA ARG A 177 -76.51 -74.41 46.85
C ARG A 177 -77.17 -75.66 46.28
N LEU A 178 -77.15 -75.84 44.96
CA LEU A 178 -77.70 -77.02 44.31
C LEU A 178 -76.94 -78.29 44.71
N ASP A 179 -75.61 -78.27 44.70
CA ASP A 179 -74.77 -79.39 45.12
C ASP A 179 -75.09 -79.83 46.57
N TYR A 180 -75.39 -78.89 47.47
CA TYR A 180 -75.85 -79.20 48.82
C TYR A 180 -77.24 -79.87 48.85
N LEU A 181 -78.17 -79.44 47.99
CA LEU A 181 -79.50 -80.04 47.88
C LEU A 181 -79.46 -81.46 47.30
N TYR A 182 -78.52 -81.75 46.39
CA TYR A 182 -78.37 -83.06 45.75
C TYR A 182 -77.43 -84.03 46.50
N ALA A 183 -76.64 -83.55 47.46
CA ALA A 183 -75.80 -84.39 48.31
C ALA A 183 -76.66 -85.23 49.27
N SER A 184 -77.03 -86.44 48.84
CA SER A 184 -77.71 -87.42 49.67
C SER A 184 -76.72 -87.94 50.72
N THR A 185 -76.94 -87.53 51.97
CA THR A 185 -76.25 -87.93 53.21
C THR A 185 -74.94 -87.17 53.57
N ASN A 186 -74.96 -86.58 54.78
CA ASN A 186 -73.84 -86.08 55.60
C ASN A 186 -73.24 -84.67 55.42
N SER A 187 -73.71 -83.78 54.53
CA SER A 187 -73.20 -82.39 54.52
C SER A 187 -73.93 -81.52 55.56
N SER A 188 -73.20 -81.07 56.59
CA SER A 188 -73.72 -80.21 57.66
C SER A 188 -74.06 -78.82 57.12
N ARG A 189 -75.15 -78.22 57.62
CA ARG A 189 -75.55 -76.85 57.25
C ARG A 189 -74.46 -75.82 57.54
N GLU A 190 -73.64 -76.06 58.56
CA GLU A 190 -72.49 -75.23 58.91
C GLU A 190 -71.38 -75.26 57.83
N GLU A 191 -71.19 -76.41 57.17
CA GLU A 191 -70.21 -76.59 56.09
C GLU A 191 -70.62 -75.81 54.82
N LEU A 192 -71.93 -75.78 54.52
CA LEU A 192 -72.48 -74.97 53.44
C LEU A 192 -72.25 -73.47 53.69
N ASP A 193 -72.57 -72.99 54.89
CA ASP A 193 -72.39 -71.59 55.25
C ASP A 193 -70.92 -71.18 55.20
N LEU A 194 -70.01 -72.07 55.61
CA LEU A 194 -68.57 -71.87 55.47
C LEU A 194 -68.16 -71.77 53.99
N LYS A 195 -68.62 -72.66 53.10
CA LYS A 195 -68.35 -72.61 51.64
C LYS A 195 -68.92 -71.35 50.98
N LEU A 196 -70.11 -70.90 51.37
CA LEU A 196 -70.69 -69.66 50.85
C LEU A 196 -69.94 -68.42 51.34
N LYS A 197 -69.44 -68.44 52.58
CA LYS A 197 -68.59 -67.39 53.14
C LYS A 197 -67.25 -67.31 52.41
N THR A 198 -66.56 -68.43 52.20
CA THR A 198 -65.30 -68.47 51.45
C THR A 198 -65.49 -68.00 50.01
N LEU A 199 -66.57 -68.38 49.32
CA LEU A 199 -66.89 -67.87 47.99
C LEU A 199 -67.09 -66.33 47.98
N LYS A 200 -67.71 -65.77 49.04
CA LYS A 200 -67.92 -64.32 49.16
C LYS A 200 -66.61 -63.57 49.45
N ASP A 201 -65.73 -64.15 50.26
CA ASP A 201 -64.40 -63.59 50.54
C ASP A 201 -63.50 -63.66 49.29
N GLU A 202 -63.57 -64.77 48.55
CA GLU A 202 -62.88 -64.95 47.27
C GLU A 202 -63.40 -63.96 46.21
N GLN A 203 -64.71 -63.72 46.17
CA GLN A 203 -65.31 -62.69 45.30
C GLN A 203 -64.75 -61.30 45.62
N ARG A 204 -64.69 -60.92 46.90
CA ARG A 204 -64.13 -59.63 47.33
C ARG A 204 -62.68 -59.48 46.89
N ARG A 205 -61.84 -60.48 47.19
CA ARG A 205 -60.44 -60.50 46.74
C ARG A 205 -60.30 -60.34 45.23
N LYS A 206 -61.14 -61.03 44.44
CA LYS A 206 -61.13 -60.93 42.98
C LYS A 206 -61.54 -59.55 42.48
N PHE A 207 -62.52 -58.90 43.12
CA PHE A 207 -62.88 -57.53 42.77
C PHE A 207 -61.80 -56.52 43.17
N ASP A 208 -61.20 -56.67 44.35
CA ASP A 208 -60.09 -55.82 44.80
C ASP A 208 -58.90 -55.92 43.84
N LEU A 209 -58.54 -57.14 43.43
CA LEU A 209 -57.48 -57.39 42.45
C LEU A 209 -57.84 -56.80 41.08
N LEU A 210 -59.09 -56.96 40.63
CA LEU A 210 -59.52 -56.40 39.35
C LEU A 210 -59.46 -54.86 39.35
N TYR A 211 -59.84 -54.24 40.46
CA TYR A 211 -59.74 -52.80 40.65
C TYR A 211 -58.28 -52.34 40.68
N GLN A 212 -57.41 -53.03 41.42
CA GLN A 212 -55.98 -52.75 41.44
C GLN A 212 -55.36 -52.84 40.04
N ARG A 213 -55.71 -53.88 39.26
CA ARG A 213 -55.25 -54.01 37.88
C ARG A 213 -55.74 -52.88 36.99
N TYR A 214 -56.97 -52.40 37.18
CA TYR A 214 -57.51 -51.27 36.45
C TYR A 214 -56.74 -49.97 36.75
N GLU A 215 -56.49 -49.67 38.03
CA GLU A 215 -55.70 -48.52 38.45
C GLU A 215 -54.26 -48.59 37.91
N GLU A 216 -53.60 -49.75 38.04
CA GLU A 216 -52.26 -49.99 37.48
C GLU A 216 -52.23 -49.78 35.96
N THR A 217 -53.26 -50.24 35.25
CA THR A 217 -53.33 -50.13 33.79
C THR A 217 -53.56 -48.68 33.35
N ILE A 218 -54.40 -47.92 34.06
CA ILE A 218 -54.58 -46.49 33.80
C ILE A 218 -53.27 -45.73 34.06
N GLN A 219 -52.63 -45.97 35.19
CA GLN A 219 -51.39 -45.28 35.56
C GLN A 219 -50.27 -45.56 34.55
N LYS A 220 -50.03 -46.84 34.23
CA LYS A 220 -49.04 -47.24 33.21
C LYS A 220 -49.33 -46.58 31.86
N MET A 221 -50.58 -46.54 31.43
CA MET A 221 -50.96 -45.90 30.18
C MET A 221 -50.67 -44.38 30.22
N LEU A 222 -51.02 -43.69 31.30
CA LEU A 222 -50.73 -42.26 31.49
C LEU A 222 -49.23 -41.98 31.43
N ASP A 223 -48.44 -42.74 32.18
CA ASP A 223 -46.98 -42.57 32.26
C ASP A 223 -46.34 -42.82 30.90
N GLN A 224 -46.74 -43.88 30.20
CA GLN A 224 -46.26 -44.19 28.85
C GLN A 224 -46.60 -43.08 27.85
N GLN A 225 -47.82 -42.55 27.89
CA GLN A 225 -48.22 -41.48 26.97
C GLN A 225 -47.52 -40.16 27.27
N ASN A 226 -47.35 -39.79 28.55
CA ASN A 226 -46.59 -38.62 28.97
C ASN A 226 -45.12 -38.73 28.55
N PHE A 227 -44.50 -39.88 28.84
CA PHE A 227 -43.11 -40.13 28.47
C PHE A 227 -42.92 -40.04 26.95
N LYS A 228 -43.80 -40.66 26.17
CA LYS A 228 -43.74 -40.60 24.71
C LYS A 228 -43.83 -39.16 24.20
N LEU A 229 -44.83 -38.39 24.66
CA LEU A 229 -45.00 -37.00 24.26
C LEU A 229 -43.76 -36.17 24.59
N ASN A 230 -43.23 -36.28 25.81
CA ASN A 230 -42.06 -35.52 26.24
C ASN A 230 -40.79 -35.93 25.46
N SER A 231 -40.59 -37.24 25.24
CA SER A 231 -39.47 -37.77 24.48
C SER A 231 -39.50 -37.32 23.01
N ASP A 232 -40.68 -37.35 22.38
CA ASP A 232 -40.86 -36.86 21.00
C ASP A 232 -40.55 -35.36 20.91
N GLN A 233 -41.09 -34.55 21.83
CA GLN A 233 -40.83 -33.10 21.86
C GLN A 233 -39.36 -32.77 22.09
N GLU A 234 -38.68 -33.49 22.99
CA GLU A 234 -37.26 -33.26 23.28
C GLU A 234 -36.37 -33.63 22.09
N ARG A 235 -36.66 -34.74 21.40
CA ARG A 235 -35.98 -35.11 20.16
C ARG A 235 -36.13 -34.06 19.08
N GLU A 236 -37.34 -33.54 18.88
CA GLU A 236 -37.58 -32.50 17.88
C GLU A 236 -36.87 -31.18 18.23
N ARG A 237 -36.86 -30.78 19.51
CA ARG A 237 -36.12 -29.59 19.99
C ARG A 237 -34.62 -29.74 19.75
N SER A 238 -34.07 -30.88 20.14
CA SER A 238 -32.64 -31.19 19.99
C SER A 238 -32.24 -31.21 18.51
N SER A 239 -33.03 -31.88 17.68
CA SER A 239 -32.79 -31.93 16.24
C SER A 239 -32.85 -30.55 15.58
N LEU A 240 -33.87 -29.74 15.89
CA LEU A 240 -33.95 -28.38 15.35
C LEU A 240 -32.78 -27.53 15.81
N LYS A 241 -32.36 -27.65 17.08
CA LYS A 241 -31.21 -26.94 17.62
C LYS A 241 -29.94 -27.30 16.86
N THR A 242 -29.65 -28.59 16.67
CA THR A 242 -28.47 -29.04 15.91
C THR A 242 -28.47 -28.48 14.49
N ILE A 243 -29.61 -28.52 13.79
CA ILE A 243 -29.72 -27.97 12.43
C ILE A 243 -29.43 -26.46 12.42
N LEU A 244 -30.02 -25.70 13.36
CA LEU A 244 -29.79 -24.25 13.43
C LEU A 244 -28.35 -23.91 13.80
N ASP A 245 -27.73 -24.67 14.70
CA ASP A 245 -26.32 -24.49 15.09
C ASP A 245 -25.39 -24.76 13.88
N ASP A 246 -25.68 -25.80 13.08
CA ASP A 246 -24.91 -26.13 11.88
C ASP A 246 -25.13 -25.10 10.75
N ASP A 247 -26.37 -24.64 10.54
CA ASP A 247 -26.68 -23.55 9.60
C ASP A 247 -25.94 -22.26 9.99
N GLN A 248 -25.87 -21.94 11.29
CA GLN A 248 -25.12 -20.78 11.78
C GLN A 248 -23.62 -20.90 11.50
N ARG A 249 -23.04 -22.07 11.77
CA ARG A 249 -21.62 -22.33 11.50
C ARG A 249 -21.30 -22.21 10.01
N ASN A 250 -22.15 -22.77 9.15
CA ASN A 250 -22.00 -22.67 7.70
C ASN A 250 -22.07 -21.23 7.22
N LEU A 251 -23.01 -20.44 7.77
CA LEU A 251 -23.09 -19.01 7.45
C LEU A 251 -21.81 -18.26 7.84
N LEU A 252 -21.33 -18.45 9.07
CA LEU A 252 -20.10 -17.81 9.54
C LEU A 252 -18.88 -18.22 8.71
N TYR A 253 -18.79 -19.51 8.35
CA TYR A 253 -17.73 -20.02 7.48
C TYR A 253 -17.73 -19.31 6.11
N LEU A 254 -18.90 -19.18 5.46
CA LEU A 254 -19.00 -18.50 4.16
C LEU A 254 -18.65 -17.01 4.25
N GLN A 255 -19.02 -16.35 5.36
CA GLN A 255 -18.64 -14.96 5.62
C GLN A 255 -17.12 -14.81 5.81
N GLU A 256 -16.49 -15.71 6.57
CA GLU A 256 -15.05 -15.72 6.76
C GLU A 256 -14.30 -16.00 5.46
N GLU A 257 -14.77 -16.96 4.67
CA GLU A 257 -14.18 -17.29 3.37
C GLU A 257 -14.29 -16.11 2.39
N SER A 258 -15.44 -15.45 2.35
CA SER A 258 -15.67 -14.22 1.57
C SER A 258 -14.72 -13.10 1.99
N ARG A 259 -14.58 -12.86 3.30
CA ARG A 259 -13.65 -11.87 3.85
C ARG A 259 -12.21 -12.19 3.45
N HIS A 260 -11.79 -13.45 3.58
CA HIS A 260 -10.43 -13.85 3.23
C HIS A 260 -10.14 -13.65 1.74
N ARG A 261 -11.05 -14.04 0.84
CA ARG A 261 -10.90 -13.79 -0.60
C ARG A 261 -10.74 -12.31 -0.91
N MET A 262 -11.52 -11.45 -0.25
CA MET A 262 -11.41 -10.00 -0.41
C MET A 262 -10.07 -9.45 0.12
N GLU A 263 -9.63 -9.90 1.29
CA GLU A 263 -8.34 -9.52 1.86
C GLU A 263 -7.17 -9.89 0.94
N GLN A 264 -7.22 -11.07 0.31
CA GLN A 264 -6.22 -11.49 -0.68
C GLN A 264 -6.27 -10.60 -1.93
N GLN A 265 -7.46 -10.31 -2.46
CA GLN A 265 -7.62 -9.39 -3.58
C GLN A 265 -7.04 -7.99 -3.25
N HIS A 266 -7.30 -7.48 -2.04
CA HIS A 266 -6.74 -6.20 -1.59
C HIS A 266 -5.22 -6.22 -1.49
N LEU A 267 -4.63 -7.33 -1.06
CA LEU A 267 -3.18 -7.50 -1.00
C LEU A 267 -2.57 -7.50 -2.41
N ASP A 268 -3.17 -8.19 -3.35
CA ASP A 268 -2.69 -8.27 -4.74
C ASP A 268 -2.83 -6.93 -5.45
N GLU A 269 -3.95 -6.22 -5.26
CA GLU A 269 -4.15 -4.87 -5.78
C GLU A 269 -3.11 -3.88 -5.23
N ARG A 270 -2.75 -3.97 -3.94
CA ARG A 270 -1.67 -3.16 -3.35
C ARG A 270 -0.33 -3.48 -4.00
N LYS A 271 0.03 -4.76 -4.10
CA LYS A 271 1.29 -5.19 -4.74
C LYS A 271 1.36 -4.75 -6.21
N GLN A 272 0.24 -4.80 -6.94
CA GLN A 272 0.18 -4.33 -8.31
C GLN A 272 0.38 -2.82 -8.39
N LEU A 273 -0.25 -2.06 -7.49
CA LEU A 273 -0.07 -0.61 -7.44
C LEU A 273 1.39 -0.23 -7.14
N GLU A 274 2.02 -0.88 -6.15
CA GLU A 274 3.44 -0.66 -5.82
C GLU A 274 4.35 -0.95 -7.02
N ARG A 275 4.14 -2.08 -7.72
CA ARG A 275 4.89 -2.41 -8.94
C ARG A 275 4.73 -1.32 -10.01
N ASN A 276 3.50 -0.85 -10.25
CA ASN A 276 3.26 0.20 -11.25
C ASN A 276 3.89 1.55 -10.86
N ILE A 277 3.96 1.87 -9.57
CA ILE A 277 4.65 3.07 -9.06
C ILE A 277 6.16 2.92 -9.26
N GLU A 278 6.73 1.78 -8.88
CA GLU A 278 8.14 1.47 -9.01
C GLU A 278 8.60 1.49 -10.47
N GLU A 279 7.86 0.85 -11.37
CA GLU A 279 8.14 0.87 -12.81
C GLU A 279 8.16 2.30 -13.37
N ARG A 280 7.20 3.15 -12.99
CA ARG A 280 7.20 4.57 -13.39
C ARG A 280 8.36 5.35 -12.80
N LEU A 281 8.78 5.06 -11.57
CA LEU A 281 9.92 5.72 -10.95
C LEU A 281 11.23 5.33 -11.66
N ILE A 282 11.39 4.05 -12.00
CA ILE A 282 12.56 3.55 -12.75
C ILE A 282 12.63 4.22 -14.11
N GLU A 283 11.53 4.23 -14.86
CA GLU A 283 11.50 4.85 -16.20
C GLU A 283 11.75 6.36 -16.12
N LEU A 284 11.18 7.06 -15.12
CA LEU A 284 11.46 8.47 -14.90
C LEU A 284 12.94 8.73 -14.59
N ASN A 285 13.55 7.95 -13.70
CA ASN A 285 14.98 8.07 -13.38
C ASN A 285 15.87 7.81 -14.59
N LYS A 286 15.56 6.77 -15.37
CA LYS A 286 16.27 6.46 -16.60
C LYS A 286 16.21 7.61 -17.61
N GLN A 287 15.04 8.22 -17.79
CA GLN A 287 14.89 9.39 -18.68
C GLN A 287 15.70 10.59 -18.20
N MET A 288 15.71 10.85 -16.88
CA MET A 288 16.51 11.92 -16.28
C MET A 288 18.02 11.67 -16.47
N GLU A 289 18.48 10.44 -16.25
CA GLU A 289 19.88 10.04 -16.46
C GLU A 289 20.30 10.19 -17.93
N GLN A 290 19.45 9.78 -18.86
CA GLN A 290 19.68 9.93 -20.30
C GLN A 290 19.77 11.40 -20.71
N GLU A 291 18.87 12.27 -20.22
CA GLU A 291 18.91 13.70 -20.50
C GLU A 291 20.21 14.35 -19.95
N LEU A 292 20.61 13.99 -18.73
CA LEU A 292 21.87 14.48 -18.14
C LEU A 292 23.10 13.98 -18.90
N SER A 293 23.12 12.71 -19.33
CA SER A 293 24.22 12.17 -20.14
C SER A 293 24.33 12.90 -21.47
N ALA A 294 23.21 13.00 -22.21
CA ALA A 294 23.16 13.68 -23.50
C ALA A 294 23.59 15.16 -23.39
N TYR A 295 23.16 15.85 -22.33
CA TYR A 295 23.57 17.23 -22.07
C TYR A 295 25.08 17.35 -21.76
N ASN A 296 25.63 16.42 -20.97
CA ASN A 296 27.07 16.41 -20.67
C ASN A 296 27.93 16.09 -21.89
N GLU A 297 27.45 15.19 -22.75
CA GLU A 297 28.08 14.86 -24.04
C GLU A 297 28.09 16.08 -24.96
N ASP A 298 26.96 16.78 -25.13
CA ASP A 298 26.90 18.01 -25.93
C ASP A 298 27.78 19.10 -25.33
N ARG A 299 27.73 19.32 -24.00
CA ARG A 299 28.63 20.27 -23.32
C ARG A 299 30.10 20.00 -23.64
N THR A 300 30.53 18.73 -23.55
CA THR A 300 31.91 18.33 -23.82
C THR A 300 32.28 18.53 -25.30
N ARG A 301 31.36 18.19 -26.21
CA ARG A 301 31.53 18.42 -27.65
C ARG A 301 31.67 19.90 -27.98
N GLN A 302 30.79 20.75 -27.46
CA GLN A 302 30.82 22.20 -27.72
C GLN A 302 32.08 22.85 -27.15
N PHE A 303 32.51 22.43 -25.95
CA PHE A 303 33.76 22.91 -25.37
C PHE A 303 34.97 22.49 -26.23
N THR A 304 34.98 21.27 -26.74
CA THR A 304 36.03 20.79 -27.64
C THR A 304 36.09 21.62 -28.91
N LEU A 305 34.94 21.90 -29.56
CA LEU A 305 34.86 22.75 -30.74
C LEU A 305 35.32 24.20 -30.47
N LEU A 306 35.01 24.74 -29.29
CA LEU A 306 35.51 26.04 -28.85
C LEU A 306 37.03 26.03 -28.76
N LEU A 307 37.62 25.07 -28.06
CA LEU A 307 39.08 24.96 -27.93
C LEU A 307 39.77 24.74 -29.30
N GLU A 308 39.16 23.98 -30.21
CA GLU A 308 39.68 23.82 -31.56
C GLU A 308 39.66 25.13 -32.36
N LYS A 309 38.59 25.92 -32.26
CA LYS A 309 38.51 27.25 -32.86
C LYS A 309 39.62 28.14 -32.31
N GLN A 310 39.76 28.20 -30.99
CA GLN A 310 40.77 29.00 -30.31
C GLN A 310 42.20 28.60 -30.70
N ARG A 311 42.47 27.29 -30.83
CA ARG A 311 43.75 26.76 -31.32
C ARG A 311 44.05 27.21 -32.76
N ARG A 312 43.07 27.17 -33.66
CA ARG A 312 43.25 27.63 -35.06
C ARG A 312 43.56 29.14 -35.12
N GLU A 313 42.86 29.94 -34.34
CA GLU A 313 43.08 31.39 -34.26
C GLU A 313 44.48 31.74 -33.70
N LEU A 314 44.93 31.01 -32.67
CA LEU A 314 46.28 31.15 -32.15
C LEU A 314 47.33 30.73 -33.19
N SER A 315 47.14 29.58 -33.83
CA SER A 315 48.05 29.10 -34.87
C SER A 315 48.21 30.11 -36.02
N GLN A 316 47.15 30.83 -36.39
CA GLN A 316 47.24 31.88 -37.43
C GLN A 316 48.14 33.03 -36.99
N ILE A 317 48.00 33.52 -35.75
CA ILE A 317 48.86 34.59 -35.22
C ILE A 317 50.29 34.09 -35.01
N ASP A 318 50.45 32.86 -34.53
CA ASP A 318 51.77 32.24 -34.34
C ASP A 318 52.48 32.08 -35.69
N CYS A 319 51.79 31.73 -36.79
CA CYS A 319 52.35 31.76 -38.14
C CYS A 319 52.77 33.17 -38.58
N GLU A 320 51.98 34.21 -38.26
CA GLU A 320 52.36 35.61 -38.53
C GLU A 320 53.62 36.02 -37.75
N ILE A 321 53.79 35.52 -36.51
CA ILE A 321 54.96 35.77 -35.66
C ILE A 321 56.19 35.04 -36.20
N THR A 322 56.07 33.76 -36.55
CA THR A 322 57.18 32.99 -37.14
C THR A 322 57.63 33.58 -38.47
N ASN A 323 56.71 34.14 -39.27
CA ASN A 323 57.05 34.81 -40.53
C ASN A 323 57.87 36.10 -40.31
N LEU A 324 57.81 36.72 -39.13
CA LEU A 324 58.70 37.82 -38.74
C LEU A 324 60.07 37.33 -38.23
N GLY A 325 60.33 36.01 -38.21
CA GLY A 325 61.59 35.43 -37.74
C GLY A 325 61.70 35.33 -36.21
N ILE A 326 60.58 35.45 -35.49
CA ILE A 326 60.53 35.40 -34.03
C ILE A 326 60.12 34.01 -33.60
N ASN A 327 60.82 33.46 -32.59
CA ASN A 327 60.38 32.24 -31.94
C ASN A 327 59.15 32.52 -31.07
N VAL A 328 58.06 31.81 -31.34
CA VAL A 328 56.79 31.95 -30.62
C VAL A 328 56.93 31.58 -29.14
N ALA A 329 57.84 30.66 -28.79
CA ALA A 329 58.08 30.26 -27.41
C ALA A 329 58.63 31.41 -26.56
N ASP A 330 59.66 32.08 -27.07
CA ASP A 330 60.31 33.22 -26.41
C ASP A 330 59.32 34.40 -26.26
N LEU A 331 58.42 34.56 -27.23
CA LEU A 331 57.35 35.56 -27.18
C LEU A 331 56.25 35.20 -26.17
N ALA A 332 55.89 33.92 -26.07
CA ALA A 332 54.90 33.45 -25.11
C ALA A 332 55.39 33.57 -23.66
N GLU A 333 56.70 33.36 -23.43
CA GLU A 333 57.35 33.56 -22.13
C GLU A 333 57.27 35.04 -21.67
N SER A 334 57.43 35.98 -22.61
CA SER A 334 57.21 37.41 -22.39
C SER A 334 55.76 37.80 -22.04
N MET A 335 54.78 36.91 -22.23
CA MET A 335 53.35 37.17 -22.09
C MET A 335 52.71 36.47 -20.87
N GLN A 336 53.52 35.98 -19.93
CA GLN A 336 53.09 35.24 -18.74
C GLN A 336 52.07 35.99 -17.84
N ASP A 337 51.99 37.33 -17.90
CA ASP A 337 51.00 38.12 -17.15
C ASP A 337 49.54 37.78 -17.47
N ILE A 338 49.26 37.13 -18.61
CA ILE A 338 47.90 36.70 -18.96
C ILE A 338 47.45 35.55 -18.05
N HIS A 339 48.40 34.72 -17.59
CA HIS A 339 48.11 33.67 -16.61
C HIS A 339 47.69 34.24 -15.24
N PHE A 340 48.06 35.48 -14.93
CA PHE A 340 47.61 36.16 -13.70
C PHE A 340 46.10 36.40 -13.68
N PHE A 341 45.46 36.60 -14.84
CA PHE A 341 43.99 36.66 -14.95
C PHE A 341 43.30 35.28 -14.96
N THR A 342 44.08 34.19 -15.07
CA THR A 342 43.60 32.80 -15.09
C THR A 342 43.78 32.05 -13.75
N ALA A 343 44.41 32.67 -12.75
CA ALA A 343 44.75 32.01 -11.49
C ALA A 343 43.58 31.98 -10.50
N PHE A 344 42.54 31.16 -10.73
CA PHE A 344 41.63 30.61 -9.70
C PHE A 344 41.05 29.26 -10.19
N PRO A 345 40.68 28.35 -9.27
CA PRO A 345 41.21 27.00 -9.22
C PRO A 345 40.73 26.10 -10.35
N ASN A 346 41.70 25.33 -10.86
CA ASN A 346 41.48 24.07 -11.54
C ASN A 346 40.58 23.18 -10.67
N VAL A 347 39.29 23.10 -11.00
CA VAL A 347 38.41 22.06 -10.46
C VAL A 347 38.82 20.78 -11.19
N ASN A 348 39.76 20.07 -10.58
CA ASN A 348 40.15 18.74 -10.97
C ASN A 348 38.91 17.90 -11.27
N THR A 349 39.00 17.20 -12.40
CA THR A 349 38.48 15.85 -12.58
C THR A 349 38.84 14.98 -11.37
N SER A 350 37.98 14.96 -10.34
CA SER A 350 37.96 13.86 -9.38
C SER A 350 37.26 12.68 -10.05
N SER A 351 38.08 11.87 -10.73
CA SER A 351 37.83 10.47 -10.94
C SER A 351 37.55 9.83 -9.56
N ASN A 352 36.30 9.49 -9.30
CA ASN A 352 35.91 8.72 -8.12
C ASN A 352 36.41 7.29 -8.31
N ASN A 353 37.58 7.01 -7.76
CA ASN A 353 37.97 5.66 -7.42
C ASN A 353 38.77 5.69 -6.11
N SER A 354 38.06 5.52 -5.00
CA SER A 354 38.63 4.87 -3.83
C SER A 354 37.52 4.27 -2.97
N ASN A 355 37.43 2.94 -3.04
CA ASN A 355 36.92 2.13 -1.95
C ASN A 355 37.67 2.47 -0.67
N ASN A 356 36.94 2.64 0.43
CA ASN A 356 37.35 2.09 1.72
C ASN A 356 36.14 1.92 2.65
N ASN A 357 35.92 0.66 3.02
CA ASN A 357 35.09 0.22 4.13
C ASN A 357 35.67 0.72 5.46
N ASN A 358 34.82 1.20 6.38
CA ASN A 358 34.55 0.52 7.65
C ASN A 358 33.69 1.36 8.63
N ASN A 359 32.60 0.72 9.05
CA ASN A 359 32.04 0.60 10.41
C ASN A 359 31.56 1.82 11.23
N ASN A 360 30.25 1.73 11.53
CA ASN A 360 29.62 1.83 12.86
C ASN A 360 29.66 3.16 13.63
N ASN A 361 28.52 3.86 13.72
CA ASN A 361 27.59 3.77 14.87
C ASN A 361 26.63 4.97 14.94
N ASN A 362 25.41 4.66 15.36
CA ASN A 362 24.32 5.57 15.73
C ASN A 362 24.75 6.80 16.54
N ARG A 363 24.17 7.98 16.22
CA ARG A 363 23.28 8.74 17.13
C ARG A 363 22.86 10.12 16.57
N THR A 364 21.54 10.31 16.45
CA THR A 364 20.77 11.52 16.83
C THR A 364 21.38 12.91 16.57
N SER A 365 20.73 13.70 15.71
CA SER A 365 20.00 14.88 16.20
C SER A 365 18.97 15.36 15.17
N MET A 366 17.74 15.44 15.64
CA MET A 366 16.60 16.05 14.98
C MET A 366 16.77 17.57 15.06
N ILE A 367 16.70 18.27 13.93
CA ILE A 367 16.29 19.68 13.92
C ILE A 367 15.03 19.76 13.08
N SER A 368 13.91 19.68 13.80
CA SER A 368 12.58 20.04 13.37
C SER A 368 12.52 21.56 13.19
N LEU A 369 12.21 22.02 11.97
CA LEU A 369 11.76 23.39 11.72
C LEU A 369 10.25 23.35 11.48
N HIS A 370 9.51 23.36 12.60
CA HIS A 370 8.10 23.71 12.64
C HIS A 370 7.97 25.22 12.34
N ARG A 371 7.30 25.58 11.24
CA ARG A 371 6.87 26.96 10.98
C ARG A 371 5.48 27.15 11.59
N SER A 372 5.45 27.71 12.79
CA SER A 372 4.24 28.16 13.47
C SER A 372 3.69 29.41 12.77
N TYR A 373 2.49 29.30 12.19
CA TYR A 373 1.62 30.45 12.00
C TYR A 373 0.78 30.57 13.27
N SER A 374 1.07 31.60 14.07
CA SER A 374 0.30 31.96 15.24
C SER A 374 -0.86 32.85 14.82
N SER A 375 -2.07 32.38 15.08
CA SER A 375 -3.33 33.08 15.03
C SER A 375 -3.47 34.00 16.24
N ASN A 376 -3.66 35.30 16.01
CA ASN A 376 -4.19 36.20 17.04
C ASN A 376 -5.71 36.15 17.02
N SER A 377 -6.27 35.65 18.12
CA SER A 377 -7.66 35.80 18.51
C SER A 377 -7.85 37.15 19.21
N PHE A 378 -8.93 37.86 18.88
CA PHE A 378 -9.55 38.80 19.79
C PHE A 378 -11.04 38.49 19.88
N VAL A 379 -11.50 38.46 21.13
CA VAL A 379 -12.79 37.92 21.59
C VAL A 379 -13.77 39.06 21.90
N SER A 380 -15.06 38.72 21.75
CA SER A 380 -16.24 39.25 22.45
C SER A 380 -16.92 40.53 21.95
N ASN A 381 -18.25 40.69 22.00
CA ASN A 381 -19.32 39.86 22.60
C ASN A 381 -20.70 40.29 22.07
N ASN A 382 -21.69 39.40 22.24
CA ASN A 382 -23.14 39.62 22.46
C ASN A 382 -24.05 40.29 21.41
N GLY A 383 -25.08 39.54 21.00
CA GLY A 383 -26.41 39.73 21.59
C GLY A 383 -27.60 39.95 20.64
N ASN A 384 -28.58 39.03 20.73
CA ASN A 384 -30.01 39.11 20.34
C ASN A 384 -30.33 39.17 18.82
N GLY A 385 -31.34 38.50 18.27
CA GLY A 385 -32.50 37.76 18.76
C GLY A 385 -33.59 37.81 17.66
N THR A 386 -34.63 36.98 17.80
CA THR A 386 -35.94 36.98 17.08
C THR A 386 -36.14 36.16 15.78
N THR A 387 -36.79 35.00 15.97
CA THR A 387 -38.06 34.51 15.37
C THR A 387 -38.41 34.79 13.91
N THR A 388 -38.88 33.77 13.15
CA THR A 388 -40.32 33.60 12.79
C THR A 388 -40.59 32.29 12.01
N ASN A 389 -41.78 31.73 12.27
CA ASN A 389 -42.47 30.64 11.57
C ASN A 389 -42.71 30.91 10.07
N HIS A 390 -42.83 29.87 9.25
CA HIS A 390 -44.12 29.50 8.62
C HIS A 390 -44.08 28.23 7.73
N LYS A 391 -45.13 27.43 7.95
CA LYS A 391 -45.80 26.42 7.10
C LYS A 391 -45.11 25.08 6.83
#